data_AF-A0A9E1HRN2-F1
#
_entry.id   AF-A0A9E1HRN2-F1
#
_cell.length_a   1.000
_cell.length_b   1.000
_cell.length_c   1.000
_cell.angle_alpha   90.00
_cell.angle_beta   90.00
_cell.angle_gamma   90.00
#
_symmetry.space_group_name_H-M   'P 1'
#
loop_
_entity.id
_entity.type
_entity.pdbx_description
1 polymer ?
#
loop_
_entity_poly.entity_id
_entity_poly.type
_entity_poly.pdbx_seq_one_letter_code
_entity_poly.pdbx_strand_id
1 'polypeptide(L)'
;MEEFVLLGSFAFTAILGYCVISKAGIWLEKIENTVRQENFQLHVAVSDLNAVPFVLNEMKRFREQYPNLRASLFVGQEAEAVKALESGTADVVILSAEAEGIPHLQFQCGTFRARPFSADGDGMEIKRINDHRNSQKMVWKNGETRCFVLGFIRRLNGQ
;
A
#
# COMPACT_ATOMS: atom_id res chain seq x y z
N MET A 1 -32.50 9.58 51.50
CA MET A 1 -32.90 8.84 50.29
C MET A 1 -32.13 9.32 49.05
N GLU A 2 -31.81 10.61 48.91
CA GLU A 2 -31.05 11.14 47.77
C GLU A 2 -29.61 10.60 47.66
N GLU A 3 -28.90 10.37 48.76
CA GLU A 3 -27.53 9.83 48.75
C GLU A 3 -27.42 8.41 48.16
N PHE A 4 -28.42 7.56 48.39
CA PHE A 4 -28.47 6.20 47.82
C PHE A 4 -28.78 6.22 46.31
N VAL A 5 -29.52 7.22 45.84
CA VAL A 5 -29.82 7.42 44.41
C VAL A 5 -28.59 7.94 43.68
N LEU A 6 -27.82 8.83 44.30
CA LEU A 6 -26.54 9.31 43.76
C LEU A 6 -25.47 8.22 43.72
N LEU A 7 -25.38 7.39 44.77
CA LEU A 7 -24.43 6.27 44.81
C LEU A 7 -24.75 5.21 43.74
N GLY A 8 -26.04 4.93 43.54
CA GLY A 8 -26.52 3.99 42.52
C GLY A 8 -26.26 4.47 41.09
N SER A 9 -26.48 5.77 40.80
CA SER A 9 -26.23 6.32 39.46
C SER A 9 -24.74 6.37 39.12
N PHE A 10 -23.89 6.70 40.09
CA PHE A 10 -22.44 6.72 39.94
C PHE A 10 -21.86 5.31 39.71
N ALA A 11 -22.32 4.33 40.50
CA ALA A 11 -21.92 2.93 40.30
C ALA A 11 -22.32 2.41 38.91
N PHE A 12 -23.53 2.75 38.45
CA PHE A 12 -24.01 2.38 37.12
C PHE A 12 -23.18 3.01 35.99
N THR A 13 -22.79 4.29 36.13
CA THR A 13 -21.92 4.95 35.14
C THR A 13 -20.52 4.35 35.12
N ALA A 14 -19.96 4.03 36.28
CA ALA A 14 -18.65 3.41 36.38
C ALA A 14 -18.61 2.01 35.73
N ILE A 15 -19.65 1.19 35.95
CA ILE A 15 -19.77 -0.13 35.33
C ILE A 15 -19.91 -0.02 33.81
N LEU A 16 -20.75 0.89 33.31
CA LEU A 16 -20.89 1.12 31.87
C LEU A 16 -19.58 1.60 31.23
N GLY A 17 -18.89 2.56 31.86
CA GLY A 17 -17.59 3.06 31.40
C GLY A 17 -16.55 1.94 31.32
N TYR A 18 -16.46 1.11 32.35
CA TYR A 18 -15.58 -0.06 32.36
C TYR A 18 -15.92 -1.05 31.24
N CYS A 19 -17.21 -1.31 31.00
CA CYS A 19 -17.67 -2.23 29.95
C CYS A 19 -17.29 -1.73 28.55
N VAL A 20 -17.41 -0.42 28.29
CA VAL A 20 -17.01 0.20 27.02
C VAL A 20 -15.49 0.13 26.82
N ILE A 21 -14.70 0.46 27.85
CA ILE A 21 -13.23 0.43 27.80
C ILE A 21 -12.72 -1.01 27.62
N SER A 22 -13.29 -1.96 28.37
CA SER A 22 -12.95 -3.39 28.28
C SER A 22 -13.23 -3.94 26.88
N LYS A 23 -14.41 -3.65 26.31
CA LYS A 23 -14.70 -4.01 24.92
C LYS A 23 -13.72 -3.35 23.96
N ALA A 24 -13.46 -2.05 24.08
CA ALA A 24 -12.55 -1.33 23.20
C ALA A 24 -11.14 -1.96 23.21
N GLY A 25 -10.63 -2.37 24.39
CA GLY A 25 -9.37 -3.09 24.53
C GLY A 25 -9.36 -4.42 23.77
N ILE A 26 -10.40 -5.24 23.91
CA ILE A 26 -10.54 -6.53 23.20
C ILE A 26 -10.61 -6.31 21.68
N TRP A 27 -11.32 -5.26 21.23
CA TRP A 27 -11.37 -4.90 19.80
C TRP A 27 -10.00 -4.46 19.28
N LEU A 28 -9.25 -3.66 20.05
CA LEU A 28 -7.90 -3.23 19.69
C LEU A 28 -6.95 -4.43 19.59
N GLU A 29 -6.96 -5.30 20.59
CA GLU A 29 -6.12 -6.49 20.66
C GLU A 29 -6.47 -7.47 19.53
N LYS A 30 -7.75 -7.60 19.18
CA LYS A 30 -8.18 -8.39 18.03
C LYS A 30 -7.67 -7.80 16.71
N ILE A 31 -7.76 -6.49 16.52
CA ILE A 31 -7.24 -5.81 15.31
C ILE A 31 -5.72 -5.96 15.25
N GLU A 32 -5.01 -5.75 16.35
CA GLU A 32 -3.56 -5.88 16.42
C GLU A 32 -3.10 -7.32 16.12
N ASN A 33 -3.77 -8.32 16.68
CA ASN A 33 -3.48 -9.73 16.38
C ASN A 33 -3.83 -10.12 14.93
N THR A 34 -4.90 -9.56 14.37
CA THR A 34 -5.27 -9.78 12.96
C THR A 34 -4.21 -9.16 12.04
N VAL A 35 -3.76 -7.94 12.33
CA VAL A 35 -2.67 -7.25 11.60
C VAL A 35 -1.34 -7.99 11.78
N ARG A 36 -1.09 -8.61 12.93
CA ARG A 36 0.12 -9.44 13.14
C ARG A 36 0.08 -10.77 12.39
N GLN A 37 -1.10 -11.34 12.15
CA GLN A 37 -1.24 -12.66 11.50
C GLN A 37 -1.49 -12.61 9.99
N GLU A 38 -1.97 -11.49 9.43
CA GLU A 38 -2.06 -11.35 7.98
C GLU A 38 -0.65 -11.20 7.37
N ASN A 39 -0.25 -12.19 6.56
CA ASN A 39 0.90 -12.05 5.67
C ASN A 39 0.55 -11.02 4.59
N PHE A 40 0.82 -9.74 4.85
CA PHE A 40 0.68 -8.70 3.84
C PHE A 40 1.69 -8.97 2.73
N GLN A 41 1.19 -9.34 1.55
CA GLN A 41 1.98 -9.50 0.35
C GLN A 41 1.58 -8.38 -0.62
N LEU A 42 2.57 -7.63 -1.09
CA LEU A 42 2.40 -6.60 -2.11
C LEU A 42 3.22 -6.98 -3.33
N HIS A 43 2.53 -7.22 -4.44
CA HIS A 43 3.14 -7.57 -5.71
C HIS A 43 2.96 -6.42 -6.68
N VAL A 44 4.07 -5.81 -7.09
CA VAL A 44 4.06 -4.68 -8.03
C VAL A 44 4.74 -5.15 -9.32
N ALA A 45 4.09 -4.97 -10.47
CA ALA A 45 4.71 -5.19 -11.77
C ALA A 45 4.99 -3.86 -12.45
N VAL A 46 6.12 -3.77 -13.15
CA VAL A 46 6.57 -2.56 -13.84
C VAL A 46 6.95 -2.92 -15.27
N SER A 47 6.44 -2.16 -16.25
CA SER A 47 6.87 -2.29 -17.65
C SER A 47 7.98 -1.32 -18.04
N ASP A 48 7.97 -0.11 -17.48
CA ASP A 48 8.99 0.90 -17.74
C ASP A 48 10.09 0.83 -16.69
N LEU A 49 11.29 0.39 -17.09
CA LEU A 49 12.49 0.30 -16.25
C LEU A 49 12.83 1.62 -15.53
N ASN A 50 12.41 2.74 -16.10
CA ASN A 50 12.56 4.02 -15.47
C ASN A 50 11.75 4.13 -14.17
N ALA A 51 10.60 3.46 -14.02
CA ALA A 51 9.84 3.47 -12.77
C ALA A 51 10.56 2.79 -11.62
N VAL A 52 11.36 1.77 -11.92
CA VAL A 52 11.90 0.82 -10.94
C VAL A 52 12.55 1.53 -9.74
N PRO A 53 13.43 2.53 -9.89
CA PRO A 53 14.04 3.25 -8.77
C PRO A 53 13.01 3.92 -7.85
N PHE A 54 12.03 4.59 -8.46
CA PHE A 54 11.00 5.31 -7.74
C PHE A 54 10.11 4.34 -6.97
N VAL A 55 9.66 3.29 -7.64
CA VAL A 55 8.78 2.26 -7.08
C VAL A 55 9.48 1.50 -5.96
N LEU A 56 10.75 1.09 -6.15
CA LEU A 56 11.53 0.44 -5.10
C LEU A 56 11.69 1.33 -3.86
N ASN A 57 11.96 2.63 -4.06
CA ASN A 57 12.10 3.56 -2.95
C ASN A 57 10.78 3.71 -2.17
N GLU A 58 9.65 3.82 -2.87
CA GLU A 58 8.33 3.86 -2.22
C GLU A 58 7.97 2.53 -1.55
N MET A 59 8.31 1.38 -2.14
CA MET A 59 8.14 0.08 -1.49
C MET A 59 8.99 -0.04 -0.22
N LYS A 60 10.24 0.45 -0.22
CA LYS A 60 11.11 0.50 0.97
C LYS A 60 10.46 1.33 2.08
N ARG A 61 10.01 2.55 1.77
CA ARG A 61 9.31 3.45 2.71
C ARG A 61 8.00 2.86 3.20
N PHE A 62 7.26 2.17 2.34
CA PHE A 62 6.01 1.54 2.70
C PHE A 62 6.24 0.37 3.68
N ARG A 63 7.29 -0.41 3.48
CA ARG A 63 7.70 -1.48 4.40
C ARG A 63 8.19 -0.96 5.76
N GLU A 64 8.77 0.23 5.84
CA GLU A 64 9.09 0.86 7.15
C GLU A 64 7.83 1.08 7.99
N GLN A 65 6.69 1.34 7.36
CA GLN A 65 5.41 1.51 8.04
C GLN A 65 4.67 0.19 8.29
N TYR A 66 4.95 -0.82 7.47
CA TYR A 66 4.39 -2.15 7.58
C TYR A 66 5.52 -3.19 7.63
N PRO A 67 6.16 -3.41 8.81
CA PRO A 67 7.33 -4.27 8.93
C PRO A 67 7.10 -5.72 8.50
N ASN A 68 5.86 -6.20 8.58
CA ASN A 68 5.44 -7.54 8.20
C ASN A 68 5.12 -7.67 6.69
N LEU A 69 5.21 -6.58 5.92
CA LEU A 69 4.91 -6.57 4.49
C LEU A 69 6.05 -7.24 3.71
N ARG A 70 5.70 -8.33 3.00
CA ARG A 70 6.55 -8.90 1.96
C ARG A 70 6.19 -8.24 0.64
N ALA A 71 7.15 -7.56 0.03
CA ALA A 71 6.92 -6.84 -1.21
C ALA A 71 7.82 -7.42 -2.32
N SER A 72 7.23 -7.75 -3.47
CA SER A 72 7.97 -8.22 -4.64
C SER A 72 7.74 -7.30 -5.82
N LEU A 73 8.83 -6.98 -6.53
CA LEU A 73 8.79 -6.20 -7.76
C LEU A 73 9.03 -7.15 -8.95
N PHE A 74 8.09 -7.18 -9.88
CA PHE A 74 8.21 -7.86 -11.16
C PHE A 74 8.50 -6.84 -12.25
N VAL A 75 9.36 -7.20 -13.18
CA VAL A 75 9.72 -6.36 -14.32
C VAL A 75 9.55 -7.21 -15.57
N GLY A 76 8.83 -6.68 -16.56
CA GLY A 76 8.52 -7.40 -17.80
C GLY A 76 7.98 -6.46 -18.86
N GLN A 77 7.57 -7.00 -20.00
CA GLN A 77 6.91 -6.20 -21.02
C GLN A 77 5.51 -5.77 -20.57
N GLU A 78 4.93 -4.74 -21.20
CA GLU A 78 3.58 -4.25 -20.88
C GLU A 78 2.53 -5.37 -20.87
N ALA A 79 2.49 -6.19 -21.92
CA ALA A 79 1.56 -7.31 -22.00
C ALA A 79 1.76 -8.34 -20.87
N GLU A 80 3.00 -8.59 -20.45
CA GLU A 80 3.32 -9.51 -19.35
C GLU A 80 2.90 -8.93 -17.99
N ALA A 81 3.14 -7.64 -17.79
CA ALA A 81 2.78 -6.93 -16.57
C ALA A 81 1.25 -6.85 -16.39
N VAL A 82 0.52 -6.57 -17.47
CA VAL A 82 -0.94 -6.57 -17.49
C VAL A 82 -1.48 -7.98 -17.22
N LYS A 83 -0.94 -9.00 -17.89
CA LYS A 83 -1.33 -10.39 -17.65
C LYS A 83 -1.11 -10.80 -16.19
N ALA A 84 -0.02 -10.35 -15.56
CA ALA A 84 0.26 -10.61 -14.16
C ALA A 84 -0.82 -10.00 -13.23
N LEU A 85 -1.37 -8.84 -13.57
CA LEU A 85 -2.49 -8.24 -12.83
C LEU A 85 -3.77 -9.02 -13.03
N GLU A 86 -4.10 -9.37 -14.27
CA GLU A 86 -5.29 -10.15 -14.60
C GLU A 86 -5.29 -11.52 -13.90
N SER A 87 -4.13 -12.20 -13.84
CA SER A 87 -3.96 -13.47 -13.13
C SER A 87 -3.90 -13.35 -11.61
N GLY A 88 -3.82 -12.12 -11.07
CA GLY A 88 -3.65 -11.87 -9.63
C GLY A 88 -2.24 -12.18 -9.10
N THR A 89 -1.26 -12.29 -9.99
CA THR A 89 0.16 -12.41 -9.64
C THR A 89 0.75 -11.06 -9.22
N ALA A 90 0.21 -9.97 -9.77
CA ALA A 90 0.49 -8.60 -9.36
C ALA A 90 -0.78 -7.93 -8.82
N ASP A 91 -0.64 -7.12 -7.77
CA ASP A 91 -1.70 -6.30 -7.21
C ASP A 91 -1.81 -4.95 -7.93
N VAL A 92 -0.66 -4.42 -8.37
CA VAL A 92 -0.54 -3.12 -9.05
C VAL A 92 0.43 -3.25 -10.22
N VAL A 93 0.08 -2.63 -11.34
CA VAL A 93 0.95 -2.52 -12.51
C VAL A 93 1.29 -1.07 -12.75
N ILE A 94 2.53 -0.82 -13.15
CA ILE A 94 3.01 0.51 -13.49
C ILE A 94 3.48 0.49 -14.94
N LEU A 95 2.76 1.22 -15.77
CA LEU A 95 2.93 1.31 -17.22
C LEU A 95 3.40 2.69 -17.64
N SER A 96 3.88 2.81 -18.89
CA SER A 96 4.07 4.11 -19.53
C SER A 96 2.76 4.89 -19.57
N ALA A 97 2.81 6.23 -19.54
CA ALA A 97 1.58 7.03 -19.64
C ALA A 97 0.82 6.81 -20.96
N GLU A 98 1.55 6.49 -22.02
CA GLU A 98 1.08 6.25 -23.38
C GLU A 98 0.50 4.85 -23.57
N ALA A 99 0.64 3.96 -22.58
CA ALA A 99 0.06 2.62 -22.61
C ALA A 99 -1.45 2.69 -22.88
N GLU A 100 -2.00 1.75 -23.64
CA GLU A 100 -3.44 1.76 -23.91
C GLU A 100 -4.24 1.54 -22.62
N GLY A 101 -5.42 2.14 -22.56
CA GLY A 101 -6.34 1.92 -21.43
C GLY A 101 -6.90 0.50 -21.52
N ILE A 102 -6.78 -0.26 -20.43
CA ILE A 102 -7.31 -1.63 -20.38
C ILE A 102 -8.75 -1.58 -19.86
N PRO A 103 -9.74 -2.06 -20.62
CA PRO A 103 -11.12 -2.10 -20.19
C PRO A 103 -11.25 -2.84 -18.85
N HIS A 104 -12.09 -2.31 -17.94
CA HIS A 104 -12.40 -2.90 -16.62
C HIS A 104 -11.32 -2.79 -15.54
N LEU A 105 -10.14 -2.28 -15.86
CA LEU A 105 -9.13 -1.94 -14.85
C LEU A 105 -9.24 -0.48 -14.42
N GLN A 106 -8.96 -0.23 -13.15
CA GLN A 106 -8.82 1.12 -12.63
C GLN A 106 -7.42 1.63 -12.98
N PHE A 107 -7.32 2.91 -13.29
CA PHE A 107 -6.02 3.52 -13.55
C PHE A 107 -5.93 4.91 -12.95
N GLN A 108 -4.69 5.31 -12.65
CA GLN A 108 -4.35 6.66 -12.24
C GLN A 108 -3.02 7.05 -12.86
N CYS A 109 -2.98 8.23 -13.47
CA CYS A 109 -1.75 8.79 -14.01
C CYS A 109 -1.02 9.56 -12.92
N GLY A 110 0.27 9.27 -12.76
CA GLY A 110 1.18 9.99 -11.88
C GLY A 110 2.39 10.47 -12.65
N THR A 111 3.08 11.47 -12.10
CA THR A 111 4.40 11.87 -12.60
C THR A 111 5.40 11.70 -11.48
N PHE A 112 6.55 11.12 -11.79
CA PHE A 112 7.66 11.08 -10.86
C PHE A 112 8.93 11.51 -11.55
N ARG A 113 9.86 12.00 -10.72
CA ARG A 113 11.19 12.32 -11.18
C ARG A 113 12.03 11.05 -11.12
N ALA A 114 12.65 10.74 -12.24
CA ALA A 114 13.75 9.80 -12.32
C ALA A 114 14.75 10.05 -11.20
N ARG A 115 15.16 8.99 -10.49
CA ARG A 115 16.32 9.08 -9.61
C ARG A 115 17.30 7.99 -10.01
N PRO A 116 18.61 8.28 -9.99
CA PRO A 116 19.60 7.22 -10.02
C PRO A 116 19.33 6.25 -8.87
N PHE A 117 19.65 4.98 -9.11
CA PHE A 117 19.65 3.99 -8.04
C PHE A 117 20.93 3.20 -8.04
N SER A 118 21.42 2.92 -6.83
CA SER A 118 22.53 2.01 -6.60
C SER A 118 21.99 0.64 -6.24
N ALA A 119 22.57 -0.40 -6.84
CA ALA A 119 22.44 -1.73 -6.26
C ALA A 119 23.22 -1.74 -4.94
N ASP A 120 22.62 -2.25 -3.87
CA ASP A 120 23.31 -2.38 -2.58
C ASP A 120 24.54 -3.28 -2.74
N GLY A 121 25.71 -2.80 -2.30
CA GLY A 121 26.92 -3.61 -2.16
C GLY A 121 28.12 -3.22 -3.03
N ASP A 122 27.91 -2.77 -4.27
CA ASP A 122 28.99 -2.73 -5.27
C ASP A 122 29.41 -1.33 -5.75
N GLY A 123 28.82 -0.26 -5.21
CA GLY A 123 29.13 1.12 -5.64
C GLY A 123 28.74 1.43 -7.10
N MET A 124 28.01 0.52 -7.76
CA MET A 124 27.51 0.68 -9.11
C MET A 124 26.20 1.46 -9.10
N GLU A 125 26.16 2.57 -9.83
CA GLU A 125 25.00 3.46 -9.92
C GLU A 125 24.41 3.40 -11.34
N ILE A 126 23.13 3.05 -11.43
CA ILE A 126 22.40 3.13 -12.70
C ILE A 126 21.90 4.57 -12.84
N LYS A 127 22.59 5.32 -13.69
CA LYS A 127 22.25 6.70 -14.06
C LYS A 127 21.42 6.72 -15.33
N ARG A 128 20.48 7.66 -15.38
CA ARG A 128 19.72 7.90 -16.59
C ARG A 128 20.42 8.88 -17.51
N ILE A 129 20.19 8.67 -18.80
CA ILE A 129 20.62 9.60 -19.86
C ILE A 129 19.69 10.82 -19.91
N ASN A 130 18.40 10.65 -19.59
CA ASN A 130 17.40 11.72 -19.65
C ASN A 130 16.76 11.96 -18.28
N ASP A 131 16.81 13.22 -17.82
CA ASP A 131 16.31 13.66 -16.49
C ASP A 131 14.88 14.20 -16.54
N HIS A 132 14.11 13.81 -17.56
CA HIS A 132 12.74 14.28 -17.75
C HIS A 132 11.79 13.68 -16.70
N ARG A 133 10.71 14.40 -16.38
CA ARG A 133 9.60 13.84 -15.61
C ARG A 133 8.98 12.72 -16.44
N ASN A 134 8.94 11.52 -15.88
CA ASN A 134 8.25 10.41 -16.52
C ASN A 134 6.81 10.40 -16.03
N SER A 135 5.90 10.54 -16.98
CA SER A 135 4.49 10.27 -16.77
C SER A 135 4.29 8.76 -16.82
N GLN A 136 3.58 8.21 -15.85
CA GLN A 136 3.25 6.80 -15.82
C GLN A 136 1.82 6.56 -15.40
N LYS A 137 1.32 5.40 -15.78
CA LYS A 137 -0.03 4.95 -15.50
C LYS A 137 0.04 3.78 -14.52
N MET A 138 -0.47 4.01 -13.31
CA MET A 138 -0.69 2.95 -12.33
C MET A 138 -2.03 2.30 -12.64
N VAL A 139 -2.07 0.98 -12.69
CA VAL A 139 -3.25 0.19 -13.05
C VAL A 139 -3.49 -0.87 -11.99
N TRP A 140 -4.74 -1.06 -11.57
CA TRP A 140 -5.14 -2.06 -10.58
C TRP A 140 -6.57 -2.58 -10.83
N LYS A 141 -6.94 -3.69 -10.18
CA LYS A 141 -8.27 -4.30 -10.32
C LYS A 141 -9.36 -3.52 -9.58
N ASN A 142 -10.52 -3.35 -10.22
CA ASN A 142 -11.68 -2.76 -9.57
C ASN A 142 -12.28 -3.71 -8.52
N GLY A 143 -12.70 -3.20 -7.36
CA GLY A 143 -13.47 -3.95 -6.35
C GLY A 143 -12.73 -5.02 -5.53
N GLU A 144 -11.64 -5.61 -6.03
CA GLU A 144 -10.87 -6.66 -5.33
C GLU A 144 -9.62 -6.13 -4.60
N THR A 145 -9.34 -4.83 -4.72
CA THR A 145 -8.10 -4.26 -4.22
C THR A 145 -8.14 -4.06 -2.71
N ARG A 146 -7.19 -4.68 -2.01
CA ARG A 146 -7.05 -4.59 -0.55
C ARG A 146 -6.74 -3.15 -0.11
N CYS A 147 -7.20 -2.75 1.07
CA CYS A 147 -7.03 -1.39 1.59
C CYS A 147 -5.57 -0.91 1.63
N PHE A 148 -4.61 -1.79 1.99
CA PHE A 148 -3.20 -1.41 2.03
C PHE A 148 -2.62 -1.18 0.62
N VAL A 149 -3.10 -1.89 -0.40
CA VAL A 149 -2.70 -1.68 -1.80
C VAL A 149 -3.15 -0.30 -2.28
N LEU A 150 -4.38 0.10 -1.95
CA LEU A 150 -4.85 1.47 -2.21
C LEU A 150 -3.99 2.52 -1.47
N GLY A 151 -3.57 2.23 -0.24
CA GLY A 151 -2.63 3.07 0.51
C GLY A 151 -1.28 3.23 -0.20
N PHE A 152 -0.76 2.15 -0.79
CA PHE A 152 0.46 2.19 -1.59
C PHE A 152 0.27 3.00 -2.88
N ILE A 153 -0.85 2.83 -3.60
CA ILE A 153 -1.16 3.60 -4.81
C ILE A 153 -1.25 5.11 -4.52
N ARG A 154 -1.84 5.50 -3.37
CA ARG A 154 -1.88 6.92 -2.96
C ARG A 154 -0.49 7.50 -2.76
N ARG A 155 0.40 6.75 -2.10
CA ARG A 155 1.81 7.16 -1.92
C ARG A 155 2.57 7.34 -3.22
N LEU A 156 2.38 6.42 -4.17
CA LEU A 156 3.00 6.53 -5.50
C LEU A 156 2.57 7.82 -6.22
N ASN A 157 1.40 8.36 -5.90
CA ASN A 157 0.92 9.65 -6.41
C ASN A 157 1.34 10.86 -5.57
N GLY A 158 2.10 10.66 -4.48
CA GLY A 158 2.51 11.73 -3.57
C GLY A 158 1.43 12.20 -2.59
N GLN A 159 0.43 11.36 -2.31
CA GLN A 159 -0.63 11.59 -1.30
C GLN A 159 -0.41 10.78 -0.03
#